data_AF-A0A127BC24-F1
#
_entry.id   AF-A0A127BC24-F1
#
_cell.length_a   1.000
_cell.length_b   1.000
_cell.length_c   1.000
_cell.angle_alpha   90.00
_cell.angle_beta   90.00
_cell.angle_gamma   90.00
#
_symmetry.space_group_name_H-M   'P 1'
#
loop_
_entity.id
_entity.type
_entity.pdbx_description
1 polymer ?
#
loop_
_entity_poly.entity_id
_entity_poly.type
_entity_poly.pdbx_seq_one_letter_code
_entity_poly.pdbx_strand_id
1 'polypeptide(L)'
;MNTENKMMLIAYAMFAIAGIISGIASAYAPMGWIIGWAIYIISPKILIAIVKDIPEELKDERVLLKKTFWSFFFFWLYFTGMFYTIAIKYQPVAYYNQTIYYNVTKG
;
A
#
# COMPACT_ATOMS: atom_id res chain seq x y z
N MET A 1 16.65 6.76 -17.07
CA MET A 1 15.25 6.39 -16.72
C MET A 1 14.40 7.64 -16.85
N ASN A 2 13.21 7.57 -17.48
CA ASN A 2 12.31 8.72 -17.56
C ASN A 2 11.99 9.24 -16.14
N THR A 3 12.01 10.56 -15.93
CA THR A 3 11.70 11.19 -14.63
C THR A 3 10.35 10.74 -14.09
N GLU A 4 9.37 10.54 -14.96
CA GLU A 4 8.06 10.02 -14.59
C GLU A 4 8.14 8.62 -13.97
N ASN A 5 8.91 7.70 -14.58
CA ASN A 5 9.09 6.35 -14.04
C ASN A 5 9.80 6.37 -12.68
N LYS A 6 10.73 7.31 -12.48
CA LYS A 6 11.42 7.51 -11.20
C LYS A 6 10.45 7.96 -10.11
N MET A 7 9.58 8.91 -10.45
CA MET A 7 8.55 9.40 -9.54
C MET A 7 7.54 8.30 -9.20
N MET A 8 7.06 7.55 -10.20
CA MET A 8 6.15 6.42 -9.97
C MET A 8 6.77 5.34 -9.09
N LEU A 9 8.05 5.02 -9.28
CA LEU A 9 8.75 4.05 -8.43
C LEU A 9 8.82 4.51 -6.96
N ILE A 10 9.11 5.79 -6.72
CA ILE A 10 9.10 6.37 -5.37
C ILE A 10 7.69 6.33 -4.79
N ALA A 11 6.67 6.66 -5.60
CA ALA A 11 5.28 6.60 -5.18
C ALA A 11 4.87 5.17 -4.78
N TYR A 12 5.22 4.15 -5.57
CA TYR A 12 4.97 2.75 -5.23
C TYR A 12 5.62 2.34 -3.90
N ALA A 13 6.89 2.68 -3.70
CA ALA A 13 7.58 2.38 -2.45
C ALA A 13 6.90 3.06 -1.25
N MET A 14 6.51 4.32 -1.40
CA MET A 14 5.80 5.07 -0.36
C MET A 14 4.42 4.47 -0.04
N PHE A 15 3.66 4.05 -1.05
CA PHE A 15 2.34 3.45 -0.84
C PHE A 15 2.42 2.02 -0.28
N ALA A 16 3.47 1.28 -0.62
CA ALA A 16 3.77 0.01 0.06
C ALA A 16 4.01 0.23 1.55
N ILE A 17 4.85 1.22 1.91
CA ILE A 17 5.11 1.60 3.31
C ILE A 17 3.83 2.06 4.00
N ALA A 18 3.01 2.86 3.32
CA ALA A 18 1.71 3.29 3.84
C ALA A 18 0.78 2.09 4.14
N GLY A 19 0.77 1.08 3.28
CA GLY A 19 0.05 -0.17 3.50
C GLY A 19 0.60 -0.99 4.67
N ILE A 20 1.92 -1.11 4.81
CA ILE A 20 2.57 -1.78 5.94
C ILE A 20 2.15 -1.14 7.27
N ILE A 21 2.28 0.19 7.37
CA ILE A 21 1.92 0.94 8.57
C ILE A 21 0.43 0.77 8.86
N SER A 22 -0.43 0.88 7.85
CA SER A 22 -1.88 0.68 7.97
C SER A 22 -2.23 -0.72 8.47
N GLY A 23 -1.60 -1.76 7.92
CA GLY A 23 -1.85 -3.16 8.29
C GLY A 23 -1.45 -3.45 9.73
N ILE A 24 -0.26 -3.01 10.15
CA ILE A 24 0.21 -3.15 11.53
C ILE A 24 -0.71 -2.39 12.47
N ALA A 25 -1.02 -1.11 12.18
CA ALA A 25 -1.89 -0.31 13.03
C ALA A 25 -3.30 -0.91 13.15
N SER A 26 -3.83 -1.50 12.07
CA SER A 26 -5.16 -2.12 12.03
C SER A 26 -5.25 -3.37 12.92
N ALA A 27 -4.13 -4.02 13.24
CA ALA A 27 -4.10 -5.13 14.19
C ALA A 27 -4.35 -4.69 15.64
N TYR A 28 -4.11 -3.41 15.96
CA TYR A 28 -4.27 -2.85 17.30
C TYR A 28 -5.46 -1.90 17.43
N ALA A 29 -5.90 -1.27 16.33
CA ALA A 29 -7.01 -0.33 16.32
C ALA A 29 -7.88 -0.50 15.06
N PRO A 30 -9.22 -0.62 15.17
CA PRO A 30 -10.11 -0.82 14.01
C PRO A 30 -9.97 0.22 12.90
N MET A 31 -9.52 1.44 13.23
CA MET A 31 -9.35 2.56 12.32
C MET A 31 -7.90 2.77 11.85
N GLY A 32 -6.98 1.83 12.12
CA GLY A 32 -5.57 1.93 11.73
C GLY A 32 -5.35 2.10 10.23
N TRP A 33 -6.29 1.64 9.41
CA TRP A 33 -6.29 1.76 7.95
C TRP A 33 -6.35 3.21 7.45
N ILE A 34 -6.87 4.15 8.26
CA ILE A 34 -6.95 5.58 7.89
C ILE A 34 -5.56 6.18 7.71
N ILE A 35 -4.54 5.65 8.39
CA ILE A 35 -3.16 6.16 8.32
C ILE A 35 -2.65 6.15 6.87
N GLY A 36 -2.96 5.10 6.10
CA GLY A 36 -2.55 5.02 4.70
C GLY A 36 -3.22 6.06 3.82
N TRP A 37 -4.50 6.37 4.07
CA TRP A 37 -5.20 7.46 3.38
C TRP A 37 -4.65 8.82 3.76
N ALA A 38 -4.29 9.03 5.02
CA ALA A 38 -3.58 10.24 5.44
C ALA A 38 -2.26 10.37 4.67
N ILE A 39 -1.43 9.31 4.63
CA ILE A 39 -0.17 9.29 3.86
C ILE A 39 -0.40 9.61 2.39
N TYR A 40 -1.45 9.07 1.77
CA TYR A 40 -1.79 9.38 0.38
C TYR A 40 -2.10 10.87 0.16
N ILE A 41 -2.84 11.51 1.05
CA ILE A 41 -3.16 12.95 0.95
C ILE A 41 -1.90 13.82 1.05
N ILE A 42 -0.94 13.46 1.90
CA ILE A 42 0.34 14.18 2.05
C ILE A 42 1.38 13.79 1.00
N SER A 43 1.17 12.67 0.29
CA SER A 43 2.12 12.12 -0.67
C SER A 43 2.56 13.09 -1.78
N PRO A 44 1.70 13.96 -2.36
CA PRO A 44 2.15 14.87 -3.41
C PRO A 44 3.23 15.84 -2.93
N LYS A 45 3.08 16.37 -1.71
CA LYS A 45 4.06 17.28 -1.10
C LYS A 45 5.42 16.62 -0.93
N ILE A 46 5.41 15.35 -0.50
CA ILE A 46 6.62 14.55 -0.33
C ILE A 46 7.27 14.27 -1.70
N LEU A 47 6.48 13.88 -2.70
CA LEU A 47 6.99 13.59 -4.05
C LEU A 47 7.61 14.82 -4.71
N ILE A 48 6.96 15.97 -4.62
CA ILE A 48 7.46 17.25 -5.15
C ILE A 48 8.77 17.65 -4.46
N ALA A 49 8.87 17.46 -3.13
CA ALA A 49 10.08 17.80 -2.38
C ALA A 49 11.26 16.88 -2.70
N ILE A 50 11.01 15.60 -2.99
CA ILE A 50 12.06 14.59 -3.21
C ILE A 50 12.53 14.56 -4.68
N VAL A 51 11.62 14.74 -5.64
CA VAL A 51 11.93 14.60 -7.07
C VAL A 51 12.17 15.98 -7.70
N LYS A 52 13.46 16.35 -7.81
CA LYS A 52 13.90 17.68 -8.25
C LYS A 52 13.51 18.05 -9.69
N ASP A 53 13.42 17.06 -10.58
CA ASP A 53 13.21 17.29 -12.03
C ASP A 53 11.77 17.00 -12.48
N ILE A 54 10.78 17.17 -11.60
CA ILE A 54 9.36 16.92 -11.93
C ILE A 54 8.88 17.90 -13.02
N PRO A 55 8.24 17.40 -14.10
CA PRO A 55 7.58 18.24 -15.11
C PRO A 55 6.57 19.21 -14.47
N GLU A 56 6.43 20.43 -14.99
CA GLU A 56 5.54 21.45 -14.42
C GLU A 56 4.08 20.99 -14.26
N GLU A 57 3.57 20.21 -15.21
CA GLU A 57 2.23 19.62 -15.14
C GLU A 57 2.04 18.72 -13.89
N LEU A 58 3.10 18.05 -13.46
CA LEU A 58 3.11 17.14 -12.31
C LEU A 58 3.48 17.85 -11.00
N LYS A 59 3.68 19.17 -11.00
CA LYS A 59 3.81 19.96 -9.77
C LYS A 59 2.46 20.29 -9.15
N ASP A 60 1.36 20.10 -9.88
CA ASP A 60 0.00 20.21 -9.34
C ASP A 60 -0.32 18.98 -8.47
N GLU A 61 -0.53 19.22 -7.17
CA GLU A 61 -0.88 18.18 -6.20
C GLU A 61 -2.13 17.39 -6.59
N ARG A 62 -3.15 18.03 -7.19
CA ARG A 62 -4.39 17.36 -7.61
C ARG A 62 -4.16 16.41 -8.77
N VAL A 63 -3.28 16.80 -9.70
CA VAL A 63 -2.88 15.96 -10.84
C VAL A 63 -2.12 14.75 -10.33
N LEU A 64 -1.16 14.94 -9.42
CA LEU A 64 -0.41 13.86 -8.78
C LEU A 64 -1.33 12.87 -8.05
N LEU A 65 -2.28 13.36 -7.25
CA LEU A 65 -3.24 12.49 -6.57
C LEU A 65 -4.01 11.63 -7.58
N LYS A 66 -4.65 12.25 -8.58
CA LYS A 66 -5.43 11.48 -9.59
C LYS A 66 -4.57 10.45 -10.31
N LYS A 67 -3.35 10.81 -10.69
CA LYS A 67 -2.42 9.94 -11.42
C LYS A 67 -1.93 8.77 -10.56
N THR A 68 -1.69 9.02 -9.28
CA THR A 68 -1.17 8.02 -8.35
C THR A 68 -2.27 7.25 -7.60
N PHE A 69 -3.54 7.61 -7.72
CA PHE A 69 -4.64 7.01 -6.96
C PHE A 69 -4.67 5.48 -7.05
N TRP A 70 -4.66 4.92 -8.26
CA TRP A 70 -4.71 3.47 -8.44
C TRP A 70 -3.45 2.78 -7.92
N SER A 71 -2.31 3.44 -8.09
CA SER A 71 -1.03 2.97 -7.56
C SER A 71 -1.07 2.90 -6.04
N PHE A 72 -1.57 3.95 -5.42
CA PHE A 72 -1.83 4.00 -3.99
C PHE A 72 -2.79 2.89 -3.58
N PHE A 73 -3.99 2.87 -4.16
CA PHE A 73 -5.07 1.99 -3.74
C PHE A 73 -4.64 0.52 -3.76
N PHE A 74 -4.02 0.04 -4.85
CA PHE A 74 -3.61 -1.35 -4.95
C PHE A 74 -2.44 -1.71 -4.03
N PHE A 75 -1.40 -0.87 -3.95
CA PHE A 75 -0.26 -1.14 -3.06
C PHE A 75 -0.68 -1.05 -1.59
N TRP A 76 -1.38 0.01 -1.22
CA TRP A 76 -1.91 0.19 0.12
C TRP A 76 -2.81 -0.97 0.53
N LEU A 77 -3.78 -1.36 -0.31
CA LEU A 77 -4.71 -2.45 0.02
C LEU A 77 -3.98 -3.79 0.17
N TYR A 78 -3.10 -4.12 -0.78
CA TYR A 78 -2.33 -5.36 -0.76
C TYR A 78 -1.46 -5.47 0.50
N PHE A 79 -0.63 -4.46 0.76
CA PHE A 79 0.28 -4.48 1.90
C PHE A 79 -0.45 -4.36 3.24
N THR A 80 -1.58 -3.62 3.30
CA THR A 80 -2.43 -3.56 4.50
C THR A 80 -2.95 -4.95 4.85
N GLY A 81 -3.58 -5.65 3.89
CA GLY A 81 -4.12 -6.99 4.13
C GLY A 81 -3.04 -8.01 4.49
N MET A 82 -1.91 -7.98 3.80
CA MET A 82 -0.76 -8.85 4.08
C MET A 82 -0.22 -8.62 5.51
N PHE A 83 0.11 -7.38 5.87
CA PHE A 83 0.72 -7.09 7.17
C PHE A 83 -0.26 -7.19 8.33
N TYR A 84 -1.54 -6.89 8.10
CA TYR A 84 -2.60 -7.19 9.07
C TYR A 84 -2.64 -8.69 9.39
N THR A 85 -2.69 -9.53 8.35
CA THR A 85 -2.72 -11.00 8.48
C THR A 85 -1.51 -11.54 9.25
N ILE A 86 -0.32 -11.01 8.95
CA ILE A 86 0.93 -11.34 9.67
C ILE A 86 0.83 -10.90 11.14
N ALA A 87 0.39 -9.67 11.40
CA ALA A 87 0.33 -9.10 12.75
C ALA A 87 -0.64 -9.85 13.66
N ILE A 88 -1.80 -10.29 13.15
CA ILE A 88 -2.76 -11.10 13.91
C ILE A 88 -2.39 -12.59 13.99
N LYS A 89 -1.24 -13.00 13.39
CA LYS A 89 -0.78 -14.39 13.31
C LYS A 89 -1.85 -15.33 12.75
N TYR A 90 -2.54 -14.90 11.70
CA TYR A 90 -3.63 -15.66 11.11
C TYR A 90 -3.18 -17.08 10.74
N GLN A 91 -3.94 -18.07 11.22
CA GLN A 91 -3.75 -19.47 10.85
C GLN A 91 -4.89 -19.86 9.91
N PRO A 92 -4.60 -20.25 8.66
CA PRO A 92 -5.65 -20.73 7.77
C PRO A 92 -6.23 -22.03 8.33
N VAL A 93 -7.56 -22.09 8.43
CA VAL A 93 -8.27 -23.30 8.83
C VAL A 93 -8.96 -23.87 7.61
N ALA A 94 -8.72 -25.15 7.32
CA ALA A 94 -9.43 -25.84 6.26
C ALA A 94 -10.84 -26.18 6.74
N TYR A 95 -11.83 -25.40 6.31
CA TYR A 95 -13.24 -25.67 6.62
C TYR A 95 -13.82 -26.84 5.81
N TYR A 96 -13.10 -27.33 4.78
CA TYR A 96 -13.53 -28.42 3.91
C TYR A 96 -12.39 -29.38 3.57
N ASN A 97 -12.68 -30.67 3.67
CA ASN A 97 -11.72 -31.77 3.56
C ASN A 97 -11.29 -32.13 2.12
N GLN A 98 -11.86 -31.48 1.10
CA GLN A 98 -11.36 -31.60 -0.28
C GLN A 98 -10.58 -30.35 -0.72
N THR A 99 -10.37 -29.38 0.17
CA THR A 99 -9.57 -28.20 -0.17
C THR A 99 -8.11 -28.57 -0.34
N ILE A 100 -7.45 -27.84 -1.26
CA ILE A 100 -6.01 -28.01 -1.52
C ILE A 100 -5.22 -27.84 -0.21
N TYR A 101 -5.57 -26.85 0.62
CA TYR A 101 -4.91 -26.62 1.91
C TYR A 101 -5.04 -27.82 2.86
N TYR A 102 -6.22 -28.44 2.95
CA TYR A 102 -6.43 -29.65 3.76
C TYR A 102 -5.57 -30.83 3.28
N ASN A 103 -5.43 -31.00 1.96
CA ASN A 103 -4.67 -32.10 1.39
C ASN A 103 -3.15 -31.94 1.60
N VAL A 104 -2.64 -30.70 1.58
CA VAL A 104 -1.21 -30.41 1.76
C VAL A 104 -0.78 -30.45 3.23
N THR A 105 -1.68 -30.19 4.17
CA THR A 105 -1.38 -30.16 5.62
C THR A 105 -1.49 -31.52 6.33
N LYS A 106 -1.94 -32.57 5.62
CA LYS A 106 -2.07 -33.94 6.13
C LYS A 106 -0.84 -34.83 5.93
N GLY A 107 0.22 -34.31 5.31
CA GLY A 107 1.49 -35.01 5.09
C GLY A 107 2.30 -35.17 6.37
#